data_AF-A0A954P684-F1
#
_entry.id   AF-A0A954P684-F1
#
_cell.length_a   1.000
_cell.length_b   1.000
_cell.length_c   1.000
_cell.angle_alpha   90.00
_cell.angle_beta   90.00
_cell.angle_gamma   90.00
#
_symmetry.space_group_name_H-M   'P 1'
#
loop_
_entity.id
_entity.type
_entity.pdbx_description
1 polymer ?
#
loop_
_entity_poly.entity_id
_entity_poly.type
_entity_poly.pdbx_seq_one_letter_code
_entity_poly.pdbx_strand_id
1 'polypeptide(L)'
;MLENWDWKIDGWIVLSGGLCAVSAALLGNFLVLRRMSLMGDAISHAILPGLVGAFLVTGQRNGVVMFAGAAAVGVLTVLLIEFARQFGRVDEGASIGVVFTFLFAVGLLLIVLAADRVDLDPSCVLYGILETAVIDDNIVWGRAIPRIVVNLSMVLVLNLVFVVGLFRALKISTFDQQLAASQGVPVVLLHYLLAAFVAITAVASFESVGNILVVAMFVVPPASAWLLTDRLSVMVALSVVIAAASAVLGHLAAMEIPSWFGYRFSTNTAGMMAVAAGCILVLCAFFAPRKGILPRAIRSLRLGIQILSEDVLAALYRAEQQGQPSLAAGTVRANLLVSGMRAMVVLAYLRWHGYVAQVSGQLSLAAKGRIVAQNTVRSHRLWEQYLASEAGFPESLLHEGAEWLEHFTNRTLRERLLAETNAPDVDPHGQPIPPEAHD
;
A
#
# COMPACT_ATOMS: atom_id res chain seq x y z
N MET A 1 20.31 -22.97 16.77
CA MET A 1 20.07 -22.92 15.31
C MET A 1 19.30 -24.19 14.97
N LEU A 2 17.96 -24.07 14.89
CA LEU A 2 17.01 -25.08 14.39
C LEU A 2 17.30 -26.55 14.78
N GLU A 3 17.26 -26.88 16.07
CA GLU A 3 17.42 -28.27 16.55
C GLU A 3 16.27 -29.21 16.11
N ASN A 4 15.14 -28.65 15.66
CA ASN A 4 13.92 -29.38 15.29
C ASN A 4 13.59 -29.32 13.79
N TRP A 5 14.50 -28.84 12.93
CA TRP A 5 14.20 -28.70 11.50
C TRP A 5 14.44 -30.01 10.75
N ASP A 6 13.36 -30.60 10.24
CA ASP A 6 13.44 -31.75 9.34
C ASP A 6 13.22 -31.30 7.90
N TRP A 7 14.29 -31.36 7.09
CA TRP A 7 14.21 -31.00 5.67
C TRP A 7 13.19 -31.84 4.89
N LYS A 8 12.86 -33.05 5.36
CA LYS A 8 11.85 -33.91 4.73
C LYS A 8 10.42 -33.52 5.05
N ILE A 9 10.17 -32.69 6.05
CA ILE A 9 8.81 -32.26 6.42
C ILE A 9 8.70 -30.76 6.21
N ASP A 10 9.56 -30.01 6.89
CA ASP A 10 9.55 -28.55 6.91
C ASP A 10 9.98 -27.95 5.58
N GLY A 11 10.93 -28.60 4.89
CA GLY A 11 11.35 -28.20 3.55
C GLY A 11 10.20 -28.25 2.55
N TRP A 12 9.38 -29.31 2.58
CA TRP A 12 8.23 -29.44 1.67
C TRP A 12 7.08 -28.53 2.04
N ILE A 13 6.83 -28.28 3.33
CA ILE A 13 5.82 -27.33 3.80
C ILE A 13 6.17 -25.91 3.33
N VAL A 14 7.41 -25.48 3.54
CA VAL A 14 7.87 -24.14 3.10
C VAL A 14 7.87 -24.03 1.59
N LEU A 15 8.28 -25.07 0.87
CA LEU A 15 8.23 -25.06 -0.58
C LEU A 15 6.78 -24.97 -1.09
N SER A 16 5.86 -25.77 -0.55
CA SER A 16 4.45 -25.78 -0.95
C SER A 16 3.78 -24.43 -0.66
N GLY A 17 3.97 -23.91 0.55
CA GLY A 17 3.45 -22.60 0.93
C GLY A 17 4.11 -21.46 0.14
N GLY A 18 5.40 -21.56 -0.17
CA GLY A 18 6.12 -20.61 -1.03
C GLY A 18 5.61 -20.61 -2.46
N LEU A 19 5.41 -21.78 -3.07
CA LEU A 19 4.83 -21.91 -4.41
C LEU A 19 3.42 -21.33 -4.47
N CYS A 20 2.59 -21.61 -3.46
CA CYS A 20 1.26 -21.02 -3.31
C CYS A 20 1.34 -19.49 -3.21
N ALA A 21 2.15 -18.98 -2.29
CA ALA A 21 2.29 -17.55 -2.00
C ALA A 21 2.79 -16.78 -3.23
N VAL A 22 3.80 -17.30 -3.93
CA VAL A 22 4.35 -16.69 -5.15
C VAL A 22 3.34 -16.72 -6.28
N SER A 23 2.64 -17.84 -6.49
CA SER A 23 1.61 -17.97 -7.53
C SER A 23 0.48 -16.96 -7.34
N ALA A 24 0.01 -16.79 -6.10
CA ALA A 24 -1.01 -15.81 -5.75
C ALA A 24 -0.50 -14.37 -5.90
N ALA A 25 0.71 -14.08 -5.41
CA ALA A 25 1.28 -12.74 -5.47
C ALA A 25 1.47 -12.24 -6.92
N LEU A 26 1.87 -13.12 -7.86
CA LEU A 26 2.03 -12.77 -9.28
C LEU A 26 0.76 -12.12 -9.86
N LEU A 27 -0.39 -12.78 -9.69
CA LEU A 27 -1.68 -12.27 -10.17
C LEU A 27 -2.23 -11.15 -9.26
N GLY A 28 -1.94 -11.24 -7.96
CA GLY A 28 -2.36 -10.28 -6.94
C GLY A 28 -1.93 -8.84 -7.20
N ASN A 29 -0.77 -8.64 -7.85
CA ASN A 29 -0.33 -7.31 -8.31
C ASN A 29 -1.38 -6.60 -9.18
N PHE A 30 -1.98 -7.33 -10.11
CA PHE A 30 -2.99 -6.78 -11.00
C PHE A 30 -4.33 -6.62 -10.29
N LEU A 31 -4.69 -7.54 -9.39
CA LEU A 31 -5.90 -7.42 -8.56
C LEU A 31 -5.88 -6.17 -7.68
N VAL A 32 -4.78 -5.93 -6.97
CA VAL A 32 -4.63 -4.76 -6.10
C VAL A 32 -4.69 -3.46 -6.90
N LEU A 33 -4.00 -3.39 -8.04
CA LEU A 33 -4.02 -2.18 -8.88
C LEU A 33 -5.38 -1.93 -9.54
N ARG A 34 -6.14 -2.99 -9.85
CA ARG A 34 -7.52 -2.90 -10.37
C ARG A 34 -8.59 -2.71 -9.29
N ARG A 35 -8.21 -2.65 -8.01
CA ARG A 35 -9.14 -2.58 -6.85
C ARG A 35 -10.05 -3.80 -6.71
N MET A 36 -9.61 -4.94 -7.22
CA MET A 36 -10.33 -6.23 -7.21
C MET A 36 -9.79 -7.16 -6.13
N SER A 37 -9.21 -6.64 -5.05
CA SER A 37 -8.53 -7.44 -4.01
C SER A 37 -9.46 -8.40 -3.27
N LEU A 38 -10.77 -8.13 -3.23
CA LEU A 38 -11.78 -8.99 -2.60
C LEU A 38 -12.21 -10.18 -3.49
N MET A 39 -11.78 -10.21 -4.75
CA MET A 39 -12.16 -11.29 -5.68
C MET A 39 -11.64 -12.66 -5.24
N GLY A 40 -10.44 -12.72 -4.66
CA GLY A 40 -9.87 -13.98 -4.17
C GLY A 40 -10.72 -14.62 -3.07
N ASP A 41 -11.21 -13.82 -2.12
CA ASP A 41 -12.05 -14.29 -1.01
C ASP A 41 -13.42 -14.77 -1.50
N ALA A 42 -14.03 -13.99 -2.39
CA ALA A 42 -15.31 -14.35 -2.98
C ALA A 42 -15.26 -15.69 -3.72
N ILE A 43 -14.18 -15.95 -4.47
CA ILE A 43 -13.99 -17.20 -5.19
C ILE A 43 -13.88 -18.38 -4.21
N SER A 44 -13.06 -18.26 -3.15
CA SER A 44 -12.83 -19.35 -2.20
C SER A 44 -14.12 -19.93 -1.59
N HIS A 45 -15.07 -19.06 -1.30
CA HIS A 45 -16.35 -19.47 -0.73
C HIS A 45 -17.40 -19.84 -1.79
N ALA A 46 -17.28 -19.31 -3.00
CA ALA A 46 -18.16 -19.66 -4.10
C ALA A 46 -17.83 -21.00 -4.78
N ILE A 47 -16.66 -21.60 -4.49
CA ILE A 47 -16.23 -22.90 -5.03
C ILE A 47 -17.06 -24.07 -4.50
N LEU A 48 -17.59 -23.96 -3.28
CA LEU A 48 -18.36 -25.01 -2.60
C LEU A 48 -19.42 -25.72 -3.46
N PRO A 49 -20.38 -25.03 -4.10
CA PRO A 49 -21.36 -25.67 -4.96
C PRO A 49 -20.73 -26.43 -6.14
N GLY A 50 -19.56 -26.01 -6.63
CA GLY A 50 -18.83 -26.70 -7.70
C GLY A 50 -18.25 -28.04 -7.26
N LEU A 51 -17.66 -28.09 -6.07
CA LEU A 51 -17.13 -29.33 -5.49
C LEU A 51 -18.25 -30.36 -5.27
N VAL A 52 -19.34 -29.92 -4.64
CA VAL A 52 -20.48 -30.77 -4.28
C VAL A 52 -21.23 -31.20 -5.54
N GLY A 53 -21.44 -30.29 -6.49
CA GLY A 53 -22.07 -30.60 -7.78
C GLY A 53 -21.28 -31.64 -8.57
N ALA A 54 -19.95 -31.51 -8.66
CA ALA A 54 -19.10 -32.50 -9.33
C ALA A 54 -19.19 -33.88 -8.68
N PHE A 55 -19.20 -33.93 -7.35
CA PHE A 55 -19.37 -35.18 -6.61
C PHE A 55 -20.75 -35.80 -6.84
N LEU A 56 -21.83 -35.02 -6.78
CA LEU A 56 -23.20 -35.51 -6.97
C LEU A 56 -23.44 -36.08 -8.38
N VAL A 57 -22.82 -35.49 -9.41
CA VAL A 57 -22.96 -35.95 -10.80
C VAL A 57 -22.16 -37.22 -11.06
N THR A 58 -20.93 -37.30 -10.54
CA THR A 58 -20.02 -38.40 -10.88
C THR A 58 -20.01 -39.54 -9.89
N GLY A 59 -20.44 -39.30 -8.64
CA GLY A 59 -20.36 -40.25 -7.54
C GLY A 59 -18.93 -40.62 -7.13
N GLN A 60 -17.92 -39.96 -7.71
CA GLN A 60 -16.50 -40.27 -7.49
C GLN A 60 -15.85 -39.18 -6.64
N ARG A 61 -15.02 -39.61 -5.67
CA ARG A 61 -14.18 -38.72 -4.85
C ARG A 61 -12.81 -38.45 -5.52
N ASN A 62 -12.77 -38.46 -6.85
CA ASN A 62 -11.54 -38.21 -7.58
C ASN A 62 -11.23 -36.71 -7.55
N GLY A 63 -10.06 -36.35 -6.99
CA GLY A 63 -9.62 -34.96 -6.86
C GLY A 63 -9.64 -34.18 -8.17
N VAL A 64 -9.38 -34.83 -9.31
CA VAL A 64 -9.39 -34.16 -10.63
C VAL A 64 -10.78 -33.69 -11.03
N VAL A 65 -11.81 -34.51 -10.81
CA VAL A 65 -13.20 -34.19 -11.19
C VAL A 65 -13.76 -33.10 -10.27
N MET A 66 -13.48 -33.22 -8.97
CA MET A 66 -13.89 -32.22 -7.99
C MET A 66 -13.21 -30.87 -8.26
N PHE A 67 -11.90 -30.88 -8.57
CA PHE A 67 -11.16 -29.69 -8.98
C PHE A 67 -11.75 -29.04 -10.23
N ALA A 68 -12.12 -29.84 -11.25
CA ALA A 68 -12.75 -29.32 -12.46
C ALA A 68 -14.10 -28.64 -12.16
N GLY A 69 -14.92 -29.22 -11.29
CA GLY A 69 -16.18 -28.60 -10.84
C GLY A 69 -15.96 -27.30 -10.05
N ALA A 70 -14.99 -27.32 -9.12
CA ALA A 70 -14.56 -26.15 -8.37
C ALA A 70 -14.08 -25.01 -9.27
N ALA A 71 -13.21 -25.31 -10.23
CA ALA A 71 -12.69 -24.34 -11.20
C ALA A 71 -13.80 -23.78 -12.11
N ALA A 72 -14.71 -24.65 -12.59
CA ALA A 72 -15.84 -24.23 -13.42
C ALA A 72 -16.74 -23.24 -12.67
N VAL A 73 -17.07 -23.53 -11.41
CA VAL A 73 -17.86 -22.61 -10.58
C VAL A 73 -17.08 -21.37 -10.18
N GLY A 74 -15.77 -21.45 -9.95
CA GLY A 74 -14.92 -20.28 -9.73
C GLY A 74 -14.96 -19.31 -10.91
N VAL A 75 -14.87 -19.81 -12.15
CA VAL A 75 -15.04 -19.00 -13.37
C VAL A 75 -16.46 -18.47 -13.49
N LEU A 76 -17.49 -19.31 -13.25
CA LEU A 76 -18.89 -18.89 -13.25
C LEU A 76 -19.15 -17.75 -12.25
N THR A 77 -18.50 -17.78 -11.09
CA THR A 77 -18.61 -16.75 -10.06
C THR A 77 -18.18 -15.40 -10.60
N VAL A 78 -17.04 -15.33 -11.28
CA VAL A 78 -16.57 -14.09 -11.93
C VAL A 78 -17.58 -13.59 -12.96
N LEU A 79 -18.10 -14.48 -13.80
CA LEU A 79 -19.09 -14.13 -14.82
C LEU A 79 -20.37 -13.57 -14.18
N LEU A 80 -20.83 -14.18 -13.09
CA LEU A 80 -21.99 -13.73 -12.33
C LEU A 80 -21.75 -12.39 -11.63
N ILE A 81 -20.56 -12.15 -11.07
CA ILE A 81 -20.18 -10.86 -10.48
C ILE A 81 -20.24 -9.76 -11.55
N GLU A 82 -19.66 -10.02 -12.72
CA GLU A 82 -19.65 -9.06 -13.81
C GLU A 82 -21.06 -8.80 -14.37
N PHE A 83 -21.86 -9.86 -14.50
CA PHE A 83 -23.26 -9.75 -14.90
C PHE A 83 -24.08 -8.94 -13.90
N ALA A 84 -23.94 -9.21 -12.61
CA ALA A 84 -24.61 -8.48 -11.53
C ALA A 84 -24.20 -7.00 -11.53
N ARG A 85 -22.92 -6.70 -11.79
CA ARG A 85 -22.40 -5.34 -11.90
C ARG A 85 -23.03 -4.59 -13.08
N GLN A 86 -23.03 -5.21 -14.27
CA GLN A 86 -23.54 -4.58 -15.50
C GLN A 86 -25.06 -4.37 -15.45
N PHE A 87 -25.80 -5.38 -15.00
CA PHE A 87 -27.26 -5.33 -14.98
C PHE A 87 -27.79 -4.52 -13.79
N GLY A 88 -27.22 -4.73 -12.61
CA GLY A 88 -27.66 -4.09 -11.36
C GLY A 88 -27.16 -2.65 -11.19
N ARG A 89 -26.17 -2.20 -11.98
CA ARG A 89 -25.51 -0.88 -11.84
C ARG A 89 -25.05 -0.60 -10.40
N VAL A 90 -24.68 -1.66 -9.70
CA VAL A 90 -24.22 -1.63 -8.31
C VAL A 90 -22.70 -1.66 -8.25
N ASP A 91 -22.14 -1.14 -7.16
CA ASP A 91 -20.70 -1.14 -6.94
C ASP A 91 -20.11 -2.55 -7.02
N GLU A 92 -18.85 -2.63 -7.43
CA GLU A 92 -18.13 -3.89 -7.62
C GLU A 92 -18.10 -4.72 -6.32
N GLY A 93 -17.84 -4.09 -5.17
CA GLY A 93 -17.88 -4.75 -3.87
C GLY A 93 -19.26 -5.29 -3.49
N ALA A 94 -20.34 -4.58 -3.82
CA ALA A 94 -21.70 -5.01 -3.56
C ALA A 94 -22.08 -6.22 -4.45
N SER A 95 -21.69 -6.17 -5.73
CA SER A 95 -21.89 -7.27 -6.68
C SER A 95 -21.17 -8.54 -6.22
N ILE A 96 -19.91 -8.39 -5.79
CA ILE A 96 -19.11 -9.48 -5.20
C ILE A 96 -19.84 -10.09 -4.02
N GLY A 97 -20.29 -9.27 -3.05
CA GLY A 97 -20.97 -9.74 -1.85
C GLY A 97 -22.25 -10.54 -2.14
N VAL A 98 -23.13 -10.02 -3.01
CA VAL A 98 -24.40 -10.69 -3.36
C VAL A 98 -24.17 -12.05 -4.01
N VAL A 99 -23.29 -12.12 -5.01
CA VAL A 99 -23.02 -13.35 -5.75
C VAL A 99 -22.36 -14.40 -4.88
N PHE A 100 -21.39 -13.99 -4.06
CA PHE A 100 -20.73 -14.85 -3.08
C PHE A 100 -21.73 -15.44 -2.07
N THR A 101 -22.58 -14.61 -1.46
CA THR A 101 -23.53 -15.09 -0.43
C THR A 101 -24.55 -16.04 -1.04
N PHE A 102 -24.99 -15.77 -2.26
CA PHE A 102 -25.89 -16.65 -3.00
C PHE A 102 -25.24 -18.01 -3.32
N LEU A 103 -24.06 -18.04 -3.94
CA LEU A 103 -23.37 -19.29 -4.29
C LEU A 103 -22.99 -20.09 -3.04
N PHE A 104 -22.55 -19.41 -1.98
CA PHE A 104 -22.26 -20.06 -0.69
C PHE A 104 -23.51 -20.72 -0.10
N ALA A 105 -24.65 -20.02 -0.09
CA ALA A 105 -25.92 -20.58 0.38
C ALA A 105 -26.38 -21.78 -0.47
N VAL A 106 -26.23 -21.70 -1.80
CA VAL A 106 -26.52 -22.82 -2.71
C VAL A 106 -25.61 -24.01 -2.42
N GLY A 107 -24.30 -23.77 -2.25
CA GLY A 107 -23.34 -24.82 -1.90
C GLY A 107 -23.68 -25.52 -0.59
N LEU A 108 -23.99 -24.73 0.45
CA LEU A 108 -24.40 -25.27 1.75
C LEU A 108 -25.70 -26.08 1.66
N LEU A 109 -26.69 -25.58 0.92
CA LEU A 109 -27.95 -26.30 0.68
C LEU A 109 -27.69 -27.65 -0.03
N LEU A 110 -26.82 -27.67 -1.04
CA LEU A 110 -26.44 -28.90 -1.74
C LEU A 110 -25.77 -29.91 -0.81
N ILE A 111 -24.90 -29.45 0.12
CA ILE A 111 -24.27 -30.32 1.12
C ILE A 111 -25.33 -30.92 2.03
N VAL A 112 -26.22 -30.11 2.60
CA VAL A 112 -27.24 -30.59 3.54
C VAL A 112 -28.19 -31.59 2.86
N LEU A 113 -28.58 -31.35 1.61
CA LEU A 113 -29.42 -32.28 0.84
C LEU A 113 -28.69 -33.57 0.46
N ALA A 114 -27.36 -33.53 0.32
CA ALA A 114 -26.53 -34.69 0.00
C ALA A 114 -26.11 -35.51 1.24
N ALA A 115 -26.15 -34.90 2.43
CA ALA A 115 -25.63 -35.45 3.68
C ALA A 115 -26.31 -36.75 4.11
N ASP A 116 -27.59 -36.94 3.80
CA ASP A 116 -28.31 -38.19 4.12
C ASP A 116 -27.84 -39.41 3.29
N ARG A 117 -27.04 -39.20 2.22
CA ARG A 117 -26.61 -40.28 1.32
C ARG A 117 -25.10 -40.54 1.32
N VAL A 118 -24.27 -39.63 1.83
CA VAL A 118 -22.81 -39.74 1.74
C VAL A 118 -22.13 -39.06 2.92
N ASP A 119 -21.21 -39.76 3.58
CA ASP A 119 -20.21 -39.18 4.49
C ASP A 119 -19.20 -38.34 3.69
N LEU A 120 -19.64 -37.19 3.19
CA LEU A 120 -18.78 -36.12 2.73
C LEU A 120 -18.38 -35.34 3.98
N ASP A 121 -17.26 -35.71 4.59
CA ASP A 121 -16.70 -34.86 5.64
C ASP A 121 -16.22 -33.56 4.98
N PRO A 122 -16.84 -32.40 5.27
CA PRO A 122 -16.38 -31.13 4.75
C PRO A 122 -14.92 -30.91 5.13
N SER A 123 -14.45 -31.45 6.26
CA SER A 123 -13.06 -31.30 6.69
C SER A 123 -12.04 -31.99 5.77
N CYS A 124 -12.43 -33.06 5.05
CA CYS A 124 -11.55 -33.74 4.08
C CYS A 124 -11.42 -32.99 2.73
N VAL A 125 -12.30 -32.03 2.45
CA VAL A 125 -12.35 -31.31 1.15
C VAL A 125 -12.11 -29.81 1.32
N LEU A 126 -12.40 -29.26 2.50
CA LEU A 126 -12.52 -27.81 2.73
C LEU A 126 -11.33 -27.15 3.43
N TYR A 127 -10.42 -27.94 4.01
CA TYR A 127 -9.17 -27.41 4.56
C TYR A 127 -8.00 -28.13 3.92
N GLY A 128 -7.36 -27.48 2.95
CA GLY A 128 -5.98 -27.81 2.59
C GLY A 128 -5.11 -27.57 3.83
N ILE A 129 -4.85 -28.62 4.60
CA ILE A 129 -3.98 -28.57 5.76
C ILE A 129 -2.56 -28.64 5.21
N LEU A 130 -1.83 -27.52 5.23
CA LEU A 130 -0.49 -27.47 4.67
C LEU A 130 0.45 -28.51 5.31
N GLU A 131 0.18 -28.86 6.56
CA GLU A 131 0.91 -29.83 7.35
C GLU A 131 0.77 -31.28 6.81
N THR A 132 -0.29 -31.58 6.04
CA THR A 132 -0.45 -32.89 5.37
C THR A 132 0.23 -32.97 4.02
N ALA A 133 0.95 -31.91 3.61
CA ALA A 133 1.58 -31.83 2.30
C ALA A 133 2.62 -32.92 2.01
N VAL A 134 3.04 -33.70 3.01
CA VAL A 134 4.06 -34.76 2.89
C VAL A 134 3.43 -36.16 2.77
N ILE A 135 2.11 -36.29 2.87
CA ILE A 135 1.43 -37.59 3.01
C ILE A 135 1.12 -38.25 1.65
N ASP A 136 0.93 -37.47 0.58
CA ASP A 136 0.52 -37.95 -0.74
C ASP A 136 1.60 -37.69 -1.81
N ASP A 137 2.44 -38.71 -2.04
CA ASP A 137 3.60 -38.64 -2.94
C ASP A 137 3.30 -39.16 -4.34
N ASN A 138 3.68 -38.38 -5.35
CA ASN A 138 3.75 -38.83 -6.74
C ASN A 138 5.18 -39.19 -7.11
N ILE A 139 5.36 -40.29 -7.83
CA ILE A 139 6.68 -40.67 -8.38
C ILE A 139 6.88 -39.89 -9.68
N VAL A 140 7.65 -38.80 -9.59
CA VAL A 140 8.03 -37.97 -10.73
C VAL A 140 9.52 -38.19 -10.97
N TRP A 141 9.87 -38.74 -12.15
CA TRP A 141 11.27 -38.96 -12.56
C TRP A 141 12.06 -39.84 -11.57
N GLY A 142 11.39 -40.83 -10.97
CA GLY A 142 11.99 -41.75 -10.01
C GLY A 142 12.21 -41.18 -8.60
N ARG A 143 11.71 -39.97 -8.31
CA ARG A 143 11.72 -39.37 -6.97
C ARG A 143 10.29 -39.20 -6.45
N ALA A 144 10.07 -39.48 -5.17
CA ALA A 144 8.83 -39.17 -4.48
C ALA A 144 8.76 -37.66 -4.25
N ILE A 145 7.84 -37.00 -4.96
CA ILE A 145 7.56 -35.56 -4.83
C ILE A 145 6.09 -35.43 -4.43
N PRO A 146 5.76 -34.62 -3.42
CA PRO A 146 4.38 -34.47 -3.02
C PRO A 146 3.49 -33.91 -4.12
N ARG A 147 2.26 -34.43 -4.22
CA ARG A 147 1.27 -34.03 -5.25
C ARG A 147 0.99 -32.51 -5.22
N ILE A 148 0.95 -31.91 -4.03
CA ILE A 148 0.74 -30.47 -3.85
C ILE A 148 1.83 -29.64 -4.52
N VAL A 149 3.10 -30.04 -4.36
CA VAL A 149 4.24 -29.34 -4.97
C VAL A 149 4.14 -29.37 -6.49
N VAL A 150 3.76 -30.52 -7.07
CA VAL A 150 3.59 -30.67 -8.52
C VAL A 150 2.46 -29.78 -9.03
N ASN A 151 1.29 -29.82 -8.39
CA ASN A 151 0.13 -29.03 -8.77
C ASN A 151 0.41 -27.52 -8.68
N LEU A 152 0.96 -27.05 -7.56
CA LEU A 152 1.28 -25.63 -7.36
C LEU A 152 2.43 -25.17 -8.27
N SER A 153 3.40 -26.04 -8.58
CA SER A 153 4.44 -25.73 -9.56
C SER A 153 3.86 -25.55 -10.96
N MET A 154 2.90 -26.39 -11.36
CA MET A 154 2.22 -26.26 -12.64
C MET A 154 1.42 -24.96 -12.73
N VAL A 155 0.69 -24.60 -11.66
CA VAL A 155 -0.05 -23.32 -11.56
C VAL A 155 0.92 -22.12 -11.58
N LEU A 156 2.05 -22.21 -10.87
CA LEU A 156 3.06 -21.16 -10.87
C LEU A 156 3.61 -20.92 -12.28
N VAL A 157 3.99 -22.00 -12.99
CA VAL A 157 4.49 -21.92 -14.37
C VAL A 157 3.42 -21.33 -15.28
N LEU A 158 2.17 -21.79 -15.17
CA LEU A 158 1.04 -21.27 -15.94
C LEU A 158 0.86 -19.75 -15.70
N ASN A 159 0.87 -19.30 -14.44
CA ASN A 159 0.77 -17.89 -14.08
C ASN A 159 1.96 -17.08 -14.58
N LEU A 160 3.17 -17.63 -14.49
CA LEU A 160 4.38 -16.98 -14.96
C LEU A 160 4.34 -16.77 -16.48
N VAL A 161 3.98 -17.81 -17.25
CA VAL A 161 3.83 -17.73 -18.71
C VAL A 161 2.77 -16.70 -19.08
N PHE A 162 1.64 -16.69 -18.38
CA PHE A 162 0.58 -15.70 -18.60
C PHE A 162 1.03 -14.27 -18.31
N VAL A 163 1.61 -14.02 -17.13
CA VAL A 163 2.04 -12.68 -16.71
C VAL A 163 3.18 -12.16 -17.57
N VAL A 164 4.19 -12.99 -17.89
CA VAL A 164 5.33 -12.59 -18.71
C VAL A 164 4.91 -12.44 -20.17
N GLY A 165 4.17 -13.40 -20.72
CA GLY A 165 3.72 -13.38 -22.13
C GLY A 165 2.79 -12.21 -22.45
N LEU A 166 1.90 -11.85 -21.53
CA LEU A 166 0.94 -10.75 -21.70
C LEU A 166 1.32 -9.51 -20.89
N PHE A 167 2.56 -9.38 -20.42
CA PHE A 167 2.96 -8.31 -19.48
C PHE A 167 2.64 -6.92 -19.98
N ARG A 168 2.93 -6.64 -21.27
CA ARG A 168 2.66 -5.33 -21.88
C ARG A 168 1.17 -5.02 -21.94
N ALA A 169 0.35 -6.01 -22.33
CA ALA A 169 -1.08 -5.88 -22.47
C ALA A 169 -1.78 -5.74 -21.09
N LEU A 170 -1.35 -6.53 -20.11
CA LEU A 170 -1.80 -6.44 -18.71
C LEU A 170 -1.42 -5.10 -18.08
N LYS A 171 -0.21 -4.60 -18.35
CA LYS A 171 0.25 -3.30 -17.84
C LYS A 171 -0.64 -2.16 -18.35
N ILE A 172 -0.80 -2.01 -19.66
CA ILE A 172 -1.54 -0.88 -20.24
C ILE A 172 -3.01 -0.96 -19.80
N SER A 173 -3.66 -2.13 -19.92
CA SER A 173 -5.06 -2.30 -19.53
C SER A 173 -5.34 -2.10 -18.03
N THR A 174 -4.33 -2.24 -17.16
CA THR A 174 -4.48 -2.02 -15.72
C THR A 174 -4.42 -0.54 -15.34
N PHE A 175 -3.61 0.26 -16.04
CA PHE A 175 -3.47 1.69 -15.75
C PHE A 175 -4.43 2.57 -16.57
N ASP A 176 -4.72 2.19 -17.82
CA ASP A 176 -5.61 2.93 -18.71
C ASP A 176 -6.30 1.98 -19.70
N GLN A 177 -7.58 1.70 -19.45
CA GLN A 177 -8.39 0.83 -20.31
C GLN A 177 -8.74 1.48 -21.65
N GLN A 178 -8.89 2.81 -21.71
CA GLN A 178 -9.27 3.54 -22.92
C GLN A 178 -8.09 3.59 -23.89
N LEU A 179 -6.90 3.87 -23.37
CA LEU A 179 -5.65 3.81 -24.13
C LEU A 179 -5.34 2.38 -24.61
N ALA A 180 -5.59 1.37 -23.78
CA ALA A 180 -5.41 -0.03 -24.19
C ALA A 180 -6.34 -0.38 -25.37
N ALA A 181 -7.62 0.00 -25.28
CA ALA A 181 -8.59 -0.27 -26.33
C ALA A 181 -8.26 0.44 -27.66
N SER A 182 -7.81 1.70 -27.61
CA SER A 182 -7.42 2.45 -28.82
C SER A 182 -6.16 1.88 -29.50
N GLN A 183 -5.30 1.20 -28.73
CA GLN A 183 -4.12 0.47 -29.24
C GLN A 183 -4.46 -0.94 -29.76
N GLY A 184 -5.74 -1.32 -29.82
CA GLY A 184 -6.19 -2.62 -30.29
C GLY A 184 -6.04 -3.76 -29.28
N VAL A 185 -5.78 -3.45 -28.01
CA VAL A 185 -5.71 -4.47 -26.94
C VAL A 185 -7.12 -4.91 -26.56
N PRO A 186 -7.44 -6.22 -26.58
CA PRO A 186 -8.78 -6.70 -26.20
C PRO A 186 -8.96 -6.68 -24.68
N VAL A 187 -9.32 -5.51 -24.13
CA VAL A 187 -9.43 -5.25 -22.68
C VAL A 187 -10.39 -6.21 -21.99
N VAL A 188 -11.55 -6.48 -22.61
CA VAL A 188 -12.59 -7.38 -22.06
C VAL A 188 -12.05 -8.81 -21.94
N LEU A 189 -11.37 -9.30 -22.98
CA LEU A 189 -10.75 -10.63 -22.95
C LEU A 189 -9.68 -10.72 -21.86
N LEU A 190 -8.82 -9.70 -21.71
CA LEU A 190 -7.79 -9.69 -20.66
C LEU A 190 -8.38 -9.67 -19.26
N HIS A 191 -9.51 -8.99 -19.05
CA HIS A 191 -10.20 -8.99 -17.78
C HIS A 191 -10.67 -10.41 -17.42
N TYR A 192 -11.37 -11.09 -18.34
CA TYR A 192 -11.83 -12.47 -18.10
C TYR A 192 -10.69 -13.47 -17.98
N LEU A 193 -9.61 -13.32 -18.76
CA LEU A 193 -8.42 -14.16 -18.63
C LEU A 193 -7.76 -13.98 -17.26
N LEU A 194 -7.54 -12.73 -16.81
CA LEU A 194 -6.98 -12.48 -15.48
C LEU A 194 -7.83 -13.14 -14.40
N ALA A 195 -9.15 -12.96 -14.47
CA ALA A 195 -10.06 -13.51 -13.49
C ALA A 195 -10.12 -15.05 -13.52
N ALA A 196 -10.06 -15.67 -14.70
CA ALA A 196 -9.97 -17.13 -14.84
C ALA A 196 -8.67 -17.69 -14.22
N PHE A 197 -7.53 -17.04 -14.47
CA PHE A 197 -6.25 -17.43 -13.87
C PHE A 197 -6.27 -17.27 -12.34
N VAL A 198 -6.89 -16.20 -11.85
CA VAL A 198 -7.10 -16.00 -10.40
C VAL A 198 -7.98 -17.10 -9.82
N ALA A 199 -9.07 -17.48 -10.49
CA ALA A 199 -9.94 -18.56 -10.04
C ALA A 199 -9.22 -19.92 -10.02
N ILE A 200 -8.50 -20.27 -11.08
CA ILE A 200 -7.70 -21.51 -11.15
C ILE A 200 -6.66 -21.54 -10.03
N THR A 201 -5.94 -20.43 -9.82
CA THR A 201 -4.95 -20.31 -8.75
C THR A 201 -5.59 -20.41 -7.38
N ALA A 202 -6.71 -19.72 -7.16
CA ALA A 202 -7.42 -19.74 -5.89
C ALA A 202 -7.91 -21.15 -5.54
N VAL A 203 -8.49 -21.89 -6.49
CA VAL A 203 -8.95 -23.27 -6.30
C VAL A 203 -7.80 -24.20 -5.97
N ALA A 204 -6.72 -24.17 -6.78
CA ALA A 204 -5.57 -25.06 -6.59
C ALA A 204 -4.86 -24.81 -5.25
N SER A 205 -4.74 -23.53 -4.88
CA SER A 205 -4.16 -23.14 -3.61
C SER A 205 -5.09 -23.39 -2.42
N PHE A 206 -6.41 -23.27 -2.60
CA PHE A 206 -7.41 -23.57 -1.58
C PHE A 206 -7.40 -25.04 -1.19
N GLU A 207 -7.42 -25.96 -2.18
CA GLU A 207 -7.31 -27.42 -1.96
C GLU A 207 -6.00 -27.78 -1.22
N SER A 208 -4.92 -27.04 -1.49
CA SER A 208 -3.59 -27.37 -0.98
C SER A 208 -3.27 -26.75 0.39
N VAL A 209 -3.69 -25.50 0.64
CA VAL A 209 -3.20 -24.69 1.77
C VAL A 209 -4.32 -23.99 2.56
N GLY A 210 -5.52 -23.93 2.00
CA GLY A 210 -6.70 -23.32 2.64
C GLY A 210 -6.91 -21.83 2.32
N ASN A 211 -8.16 -21.39 2.49
CA ASN A 211 -8.64 -20.07 2.03
C ASN A 211 -7.83 -18.88 2.58
N ILE A 212 -7.61 -18.88 3.89
CA ILE A 212 -7.08 -17.70 4.60
C ILE A 212 -5.71 -17.29 4.04
N LEU A 213 -4.82 -18.26 3.80
CA LEU A 213 -3.51 -17.95 3.24
C LEU A 213 -3.62 -17.43 1.81
N VAL A 214 -4.47 -18.04 0.99
CA VAL A 214 -4.64 -17.66 -0.41
C VAL A 214 -5.07 -16.21 -0.54
N VAL A 215 -6.10 -15.81 0.21
CA VAL A 215 -6.60 -14.43 0.22
C VAL A 215 -5.52 -13.48 0.72
N ALA A 216 -4.80 -13.84 1.78
CA ALA A 216 -3.70 -13.03 2.30
C ALA A 216 -2.60 -12.83 1.25
N MET A 217 -2.21 -13.88 0.52
CA MET A 217 -1.12 -13.81 -0.46
C MET A 217 -1.51 -13.13 -1.78
N PHE A 218 -2.79 -13.10 -2.14
CA PHE A 218 -3.27 -12.28 -3.26
C PHE A 218 -3.18 -10.78 -2.98
N VAL A 219 -3.27 -10.36 -1.72
CA VAL A 219 -3.42 -8.94 -1.37
C VAL A 219 -2.18 -8.37 -0.69
N VAL A 220 -1.66 -9.04 0.35
CA VAL A 220 -0.69 -8.48 1.29
C VAL A 220 0.70 -8.29 0.66
N PRO A 221 1.33 -9.29 0.00
CA PRO A 221 2.62 -9.09 -0.66
C PRO A 221 2.57 -8.03 -1.78
N PRO A 222 1.56 -8.01 -2.69
CA PRO A 222 1.43 -6.95 -3.67
C PRO A 222 1.18 -5.56 -3.08
N ALA A 223 0.34 -5.45 -2.04
CA ALA A 223 0.11 -4.19 -1.35
C ALA A 223 1.40 -3.67 -0.68
N SER A 224 2.18 -4.57 -0.06
CA SER A 224 3.49 -4.26 0.52
C SER A 224 4.46 -3.74 -0.56
N ALA A 225 4.54 -4.43 -1.70
CA ALA A 225 5.39 -4.02 -2.81
C ALA A 225 4.96 -2.68 -3.41
N TRP A 226 3.66 -2.41 -3.51
CA TRP A 226 3.12 -1.15 -4.01
C TRP A 226 3.48 0.06 -3.13
N LEU A 227 3.68 -0.15 -1.82
CA LEU A 227 4.17 0.90 -0.92
C LEU A 227 5.64 1.24 -1.15
N LEU A 228 6.44 0.26 -1.59
CA LEU A 228 7.89 0.39 -1.76
C LEU A 228 8.31 0.98 -3.11
N THR A 229 7.53 0.77 -4.18
CA THR A 229 7.89 1.20 -5.53
C THR A 229 6.71 1.71 -6.36
N ASP A 230 7.02 2.56 -7.34
CA ASP A 230 6.06 3.10 -8.32
C ASP A 230 6.18 2.40 -9.70
N ARG A 231 7.15 1.49 -9.87
CA ARG A 231 7.38 0.76 -11.15
C ARG A 231 6.78 -0.64 -11.09
N LEU A 232 5.82 -0.95 -11.97
CA LEU A 232 5.11 -2.25 -11.98
C LEU A 232 6.04 -3.47 -12.05
N SER A 233 7.08 -3.45 -12.89
CA SER A 233 8.00 -4.60 -12.99
C SER A 233 8.75 -4.86 -11.67
N VAL A 234 9.17 -3.79 -10.99
CA VAL A 234 9.81 -3.87 -9.68
C VAL A 234 8.78 -4.29 -8.62
N MET A 235 7.53 -3.84 -8.74
CA MET A 235 6.45 -4.22 -7.84
C MET A 235 6.17 -5.73 -7.89
N VAL A 236 6.08 -6.31 -9.10
CA VAL A 236 5.89 -7.76 -9.28
C VAL A 236 7.07 -8.55 -8.71
N ALA A 237 8.31 -8.11 -8.97
CA ALA A 237 9.49 -8.77 -8.42
C ALA A 237 9.51 -8.70 -6.88
N LEU A 238 9.27 -7.52 -6.30
CA LEU A 238 9.23 -7.32 -4.85
C LEU A 238 8.10 -8.13 -4.20
N SER A 239 6.91 -8.20 -4.80
CA SER A 239 5.80 -8.98 -4.23
C SER A 239 6.13 -10.46 -4.17
N VAL A 240 6.83 -10.99 -5.17
CA VAL A 240 7.29 -12.39 -5.21
C VAL A 240 8.32 -12.64 -4.11
N VAL A 241 9.29 -11.74 -3.94
CA VAL A 241 10.29 -11.85 -2.86
C VAL A 241 9.63 -11.77 -1.49
N ILE A 242 8.68 -10.84 -1.30
CA ILE A 242 7.94 -10.70 -0.03
C ILE A 242 7.11 -11.96 0.23
N ALA A 243 6.40 -12.49 -0.77
CA ALA A 243 5.62 -13.72 -0.64
C ALA A 243 6.48 -14.93 -0.25
N ALA A 244 7.63 -15.11 -0.91
CA ALA A 244 8.58 -16.17 -0.58
C ALA A 244 9.19 -15.97 0.82
N ALA A 245 9.52 -14.73 1.20
CA ALA A 245 10.01 -14.42 2.54
C ALA A 245 8.94 -14.69 3.61
N SER A 246 7.67 -14.36 3.37
CA SER A 246 6.55 -14.66 4.25
C SER A 246 6.34 -16.16 4.44
N ALA A 247 6.57 -16.97 3.41
CA ALA A 247 6.51 -18.42 3.51
C ALA A 247 7.57 -18.97 4.48
N VAL A 248 8.82 -18.55 4.31
CA VAL A 248 9.94 -18.99 5.16
C VAL A 248 9.78 -18.46 6.59
N LEU A 249 9.58 -17.15 6.75
CA LEU A 249 9.45 -16.50 8.05
C LEU A 249 8.21 -17.00 8.80
N GLY A 250 7.10 -17.22 8.09
CA GLY A 250 5.86 -17.73 8.66
C GLY A 250 6.01 -19.13 9.24
N HIS A 251 6.64 -20.06 8.51
CA HIS A 251 6.87 -21.41 9.01
C HIS A 251 7.82 -21.43 10.21
N LEU A 252 8.91 -20.68 10.13
CA LEU A 252 9.84 -20.52 11.26
C LEU A 252 9.13 -19.93 12.49
N ALA A 253 8.28 -18.92 12.29
CA ALA A 253 7.47 -18.34 13.34
C ALA A 253 6.46 -19.34 13.94
N ALA A 254 5.88 -20.22 13.12
CA ALA A 254 4.95 -21.26 13.57
C ALA A 254 5.59 -22.30 14.48
N MET A 255 6.90 -22.52 14.35
CA MET A 255 7.68 -23.41 15.20
C MET A 255 8.16 -22.73 16.48
N GLU A 256 8.77 -21.55 16.35
CA GLU A 256 9.52 -20.93 17.44
C GLU A 256 8.60 -20.16 18.40
N ILE A 257 7.59 -19.44 17.90
CA ILE A 257 6.75 -18.56 18.72
C ILE A 257 5.92 -19.32 19.76
N PRO A 258 5.27 -20.47 19.45
CA PRO A 258 4.50 -21.21 20.46
C PRO A 258 5.35 -21.64 21.66
N SER A 259 6.63 -21.98 21.41
CA SER A 259 7.58 -22.36 22.45
C SER A 259 7.86 -21.21 23.43
N TRP A 260 7.88 -19.96 22.95
CA TRP A 260 8.08 -18.77 23.79
C TRP A 260 6.91 -18.52 24.73
N PHE A 261 5.70 -18.92 24.34
CA PHE A 261 4.48 -18.82 25.16
C PHE A 261 4.21 -20.07 26.01
N GLY A 262 5.12 -21.05 26.02
CA GLY A 262 5.01 -22.27 26.81
C GLY A 262 4.10 -23.35 26.20
N TYR A 263 3.67 -23.19 24.95
CA TYR A 263 2.94 -24.22 24.22
C TYR A 263 3.92 -25.22 23.59
N ARG A 264 3.60 -26.52 23.71
CA ARG A 264 4.42 -27.61 23.17
C ARG A 264 4.08 -28.00 21.73
N PHE A 265 3.03 -27.43 21.16
CA PHE A 265 2.54 -27.76 19.82
C PHE A 265 2.82 -26.61 18.86
N SER A 266 3.24 -26.94 17.63
CA SER A 266 3.34 -25.98 16.54
C SER A 266 1.95 -25.40 16.21
N THR A 267 1.92 -24.14 15.81
CA THR A 267 0.71 -23.48 15.32
C THR A 267 0.54 -23.74 13.82
N ASN A 268 -0.67 -23.55 13.31
CA ASN A 268 -0.98 -23.63 11.88
C ASN A 268 0.00 -22.76 11.04
N THR A 269 0.75 -23.41 10.15
CA THR A 269 1.78 -22.75 9.33
C THR A 269 1.16 -21.74 8.37
N ALA A 270 0.04 -22.07 7.73
CA ALA A 270 -0.65 -21.19 6.79
C ALA A 270 -1.13 -19.89 7.47
N GLY A 271 -1.64 -19.98 8.71
CA GLY A 271 -1.99 -18.82 9.52
C GLY A 271 -0.77 -17.94 9.83
N MET A 272 0.34 -18.55 10.23
CA MET A 272 1.56 -17.82 10.59
C MET A 272 2.26 -17.18 9.38
N MET A 273 2.17 -17.78 8.20
CA MET A 273 2.58 -17.15 6.93
C MET A 273 1.78 -15.88 6.63
N ALA A 274 0.46 -15.91 6.84
CA ALA A 274 -0.38 -14.73 6.67
C ALA A 274 -0.02 -13.62 7.68
N VAL A 275 0.24 -13.98 8.94
CA VAL A 275 0.71 -13.05 9.97
C VAL A 275 2.06 -12.45 9.59
N ALA A 276 3.02 -13.26 9.12
CA ALA A 276 4.33 -12.79 8.69
C ALA A 276 4.22 -11.78 7.53
N ALA A 277 3.37 -12.06 6.53
CA ALA A 277 3.08 -11.10 5.47
C ALA A 277 2.43 -9.81 6.01
N GLY A 278 1.49 -9.93 6.94
CA GLY A 278 0.87 -8.77 7.60
C GLY A 278 1.88 -7.90 8.35
N CYS A 279 2.81 -8.51 9.09
CA CYS A 279 3.92 -7.81 9.74
C CYS A 279 4.79 -7.08 8.72
N ILE A 280 5.14 -7.72 7.60
CA ILE A 280 5.91 -7.07 6.52
C ILE A 280 5.13 -5.89 5.93
N LEU A 281 3.83 -6.01 5.74
CA LEU A 281 2.98 -4.90 5.26
C LEU A 281 3.00 -3.73 6.24
N VAL A 282 2.85 -3.99 7.54
CA VAL A 282 2.91 -2.95 8.58
C VAL A 282 4.27 -2.27 8.54
N LEU A 283 5.37 -3.02 8.50
CA LEU A 283 6.71 -2.45 8.38
C LEU A 283 6.84 -1.59 7.11
N CYS A 284 6.34 -2.05 5.96
CA CYS A 284 6.33 -1.26 4.73
C CYS A 284 5.47 0.01 4.88
N ALA A 285 4.31 -0.05 5.52
CA ALA A 285 3.43 1.10 5.73
C ALA A 285 4.07 2.19 6.61
N PHE A 286 4.86 1.81 7.60
CA PHE A 286 5.58 2.76 8.44
C PHE A 286 6.83 3.31 7.74
N PHE A 287 7.65 2.46 7.13
CA PHE A 287 9.00 2.81 6.66
C PHE A 287 9.13 3.08 5.15
N ALA A 288 8.07 2.91 4.35
CA ALA A 288 8.16 3.13 2.90
C ALA A 288 8.64 4.55 2.54
N PRO A 289 9.60 4.70 1.60
CA PRO A 289 10.34 5.94 1.40
C PRO A 289 9.48 7.13 0.94
N ARG A 290 8.48 6.89 0.09
CA ARG A 290 7.58 7.93 -0.44
C ARG A 290 6.18 7.89 0.15
N LYS A 291 5.66 6.68 0.40
CA LYS A 291 4.27 6.45 0.83
C LYS A 291 4.15 6.19 2.34
N GLY A 292 5.26 5.99 3.04
CA GLY A 292 5.26 5.63 4.46
C GLY A 292 4.81 6.76 5.37
N ILE A 293 4.20 6.39 6.48
CA ILE A 293 3.70 7.33 7.48
C ILE A 293 4.86 8.07 8.15
N LEU A 294 5.96 7.37 8.49
CA LEU A 294 7.08 7.96 9.21
C LEU A 294 7.87 8.98 8.36
N PRO A 295 8.27 8.71 7.10
CA PRO A 295 8.94 9.71 6.27
C PRO A 295 8.06 10.93 5.98
N ARG A 296 6.74 10.74 5.84
CA ARG A 296 5.78 11.84 5.68
C ARG A 296 5.71 12.69 6.94
N ALA A 297 5.58 12.08 8.12
CA ALA A 297 5.55 12.78 9.39
C ALA A 297 6.86 13.55 9.68
N ILE A 298 8.02 12.94 9.36
CA ILE A 298 9.33 13.60 9.50
C ILE A 298 9.43 14.78 8.54
N ARG A 299 9.01 14.62 7.28
CA ARG A 299 9.03 15.72 6.30
C ARG A 299 8.10 16.86 6.71
N SER A 300 6.89 16.56 7.18
CA SER A 300 5.95 17.58 7.66
C SER A 300 6.46 18.28 8.92
N LEU A 301 7.10 17.55 9.84
CA LEU A 301 7.71 18.14 11.04
C LEU A 301 8.87 19.07 10.66
N ARG A 302 9.75 18.63 9.76
CA ARG A 302 10.90 19.42 9.30
C ARG A 302 10.46 20.69 8.57
N LEU A 303 9.47 20.59 7.68
CA LEU A 303 8.87 21.74 7.01
C LEU A 303 8.22 22.69 8.03
N GLY A 304 7.48 22.15 9.01
CA GLY A 304 6.88 22.98 10.06
C GLY A 304 7.91 23.69 10.93
N ILE A 305 9.04 23.04 11.25
CA ILE A 305 10.15 23.68 11.98
C ILE A 305 10.80 24.77 11.13
N GLN A 306 10.97 24.54 9.82
CA GLN A 306 11.55 25.53 8.91
C GLN A 306 10.65 26.76 8.77
N ILE A 307 9.37 26.58 8.46
CA ILE A 307 8.39 27.66 8.34
C ILE A 307 8.35 28.48 9.64
N LEU A 308 8.21 27.81 10.78
CA LEU A 308 8.18 28.50 12.07
C LEU A 308 9.49 29.24 12.39
N SER A 309 10.63 28.72 11.92
CA SER A 309 11.91 29.42 12.06
C SER A 309 11.93 30.70 11.24
N GLU A 310 11.43 30.65 10.00
CA GLU A 310 11.30 31.79 9.11
C GLU A 310 10.31 32.82 9.67
N ASP A 311 9.16 32.39 10.21
CA ASP A 311 8.16 33.27 10.84
C ASP A 311 8.71 34.01 12.05
N VAL A 312 9.44 33.30 12.94
CA VAL A 312 10.08 33.91 14.11
C VAL A 312 11.10 34.97 13.68
N LEU A 313 11.90 34.66 12.66
CA LEU A 313 12.89 35.58 12.12
C LEU A 313 12.23 36.81 11.46
N ALA A 314 11.20 36.60 10.64
CA ALA A 314 10.42 37.67 10.01
C ALA A 314 9.73 38.57 11.04
N ALA A 315 9.14 37.97 12.10
CA ALA A 315 8.52 38.71 13.19
C ALA A 315 9.53 39.58 13.96
N LEU A 316 10.73 39.06 14.25
CA LEU A 316 11.80 39.84 14.87
C LEU A 316 12.27 41.00 13.95
N TYR A 317 12.33 40.78 12.64
CA TYR A 317 12.74 41.81 11.68
C TYR A 317 11.69 42.91 11.52
N ARG A 318 10.40 42.55 11.48
CA ARG A 318 9.29 43.51 11.47
C ARG A 318 9.28 44.37 12.75
N ALA A 319 9.55 43.77 13.91
CA ALA A 319 9.67 44.51 15.17
C ALA A 319 10.88 45.46 15.18
N GLU A 320 12.01 45.02 14.63
CA GLU A 320 13.19 45.86 14.45
C GLU A 320 12.90 47.08 13.55
N GLN A 321 12.13 46.91 12.47
CA GLN A 321 11.68 48.03 11.61
C GLN A 321 10.73 49.01 12.33
N GLN A 322 9.97 48.54 13.31
CA GLN A 322 9.06 49.37 14.13
C GLN A 322 9.76 50.07 15.31
N GLY A 323 11.10 49.99 15.39
CA GLY A 323 11.88 50.61 16.45
C GLY A 323 11.97 49.79 17.75
N GLN A 324 11.56 48.51 17.72
CA GLN A 324 11.73 47.56 18.81
C GLN A 324 12.86 46.57 18.47
N PRO A 325 14.12 46.84 18.85
CA PRO A 325 15.27 46.01 18.45
C PRO A 325 15.27 44.62 19.11
N SER A 326 14.41 44.39 20.11
CA SER A 326 14.35 43.15 20.85
C SER A 326 12.94 42.86 21.36
N LEU A 327 12.51 41.60 21.23
CA LEU A 327 11.19 41.13 21.65
C LEU A 327 11.31 40.12 22.79
N ALA A 328 10.39 40.12 23.75
CA ALA A 328 10.35 39.08 24.77
C ALA A 328 10.01 37.71 24.14
N ALA A 329 10.67 36.63 24.56
CA ALA A 329 10.37 35.29 24.03
C ALA A 329 8.90 34.87 24.25
N GLY A 330 8.26 35.39 25.31
CA GLY A 330 6.85 35.19 25.60
C GLY A 330 5.90 35.88 24.61
N THR A 331 6.23 37.07 24.11
CA THR A 331 5.40 37.80 23.15
C THR A 331 5.49 37.20 21.76
N VAL A 332 6.68 36.76 21.34
CA VAL A 332 6.86 36.01 20.09
C VAL A 332 6.02 34.72 20.09
N ARG A 333 6.00 33.99 21.22
CA ARG A 333 5.20 32.77 21.36
C ARG A 333 3.70 33.04 21.32
N ALA A 334 3.24 34.15 21.90
CA ALA A 334 1.83 34.53 21.93
C ALA A 334 1.32 34.97 20.55
N ASN A 335 2.11 35.76 19.82
CA ASN A 335 1.73 36.31 18.51
C ASN A 335 1.63 35.24 17.42
N LEU A 336 2.43 34.16 17.50
CA LEU A 336 2.44 33.09 16.50
C LEU A 336 1.46 31.93 16.81
N LEU A 337 0.67 32.01 17.90
CA LEU A 337 -0.35 31.01 18.28
C LEU A 337 0.14 29.54 18.28
N VAL A 338 1.42 29.30 18.56
CA VAL A 338 2.05 27.97 18.41
C VAL A 338 1.95 27.16 19.69
N SER A 339 1.82 25.83 19.56
CA SER A 339 2.01 24.91 20.68
C SER A 339 3.37 25.11 21.35
N GLY A 340 3.39 25.20 22.68
CA GLY A 340 4.57 25.60 23.44
C GLY A 340 5.81 24.72 23.21
N MET A 341 5.62 23.43 22.90
CA MET A 341 6.72 22.49 22.63
C MET A 341 7.43 22.80 21.31
N ARG A 342 6.70 23.11 20.23
CA ARG A 342 7.30 23.43 18.93
C ARG A 342 8.06 24.75 18.98
N ALA A 343 7.48 25.78 19.60
CA ALA A 343 8.14 27.06 19.80
C ALA A 343 9.46 26.92 20.59
N MET A 344 9.48 26.08 21.63
CA MET A 344 10.71 25.82 22.40
C MET A 344 11.81 25.16 21.56
N VAL A 345 11.46 24.16 20.74
CA VAL A 345 12.41 23.49 19.85
C VAL A 345 12.97 24.46 18.81
N VAL A 346 12.13 25.29 18.21
CA VAL A 346 12.56 26.27 17.20
C VAL A 346 13.43 27.36 17.80
N LEU A 347 13.08 27.92 18.96
CA LEU A 347 13.92 28.91 19.64
C LEU A 347 15.27 28.32 20.06
N ALA A 348 15.30 27.06 20.51
CA ALA A 348 16.54 26.35 20.81
C ALA A 348 17.38 26.15 19.54
N TYR A 349 16.77 25.73 18.43
CA TYR A 349 17.41 25.56 17.12
C TYR A 349 18.01 26.87 16.59
N LEU A 350 17.22 27.96 16.59
CA LEU A 350 17.64 29.28 16.14
C LEU A 350 18.79 29.84 16.99
N ARG A 351 18.75 29.64 18.31
CA ARG A 351 19.80 30.08 19.22
C ARG A 351 21.08 29.25 19.04
N TRP A 352 20.94 27.93 18.89
CA TRP A 352 22.08 27.03 18.71
C TRP A 352 22.83 27.28 17.41
N HIS A 353 22.11 27.59 16.31
CA HIS A 353 22.72 27.93 15.02
C HIS A 353 23.13 29.41 14.88
N GLY A 354 22.93 30.23 15.91
CA GLY A 354 23.35 31.63 15.92
C GLY A 354 22.53 32.54 15.01
N TYR A 355 21.26 32.20 14.73
CA TYR A 355 20.33 33.08 14.01
C TYR A 355 19.72 34.15 14.94
N VAL A 356 19.56 33.83 16.22
CA VAL A 356 18.97 34.71 17.23
C VAL A 356 19.87 34.76 18.47
N ALA A 357 20.07 35.97 19.01
CA ALA A 357 20.74 36.21 20.28
C ALA A 357 19.70 36.45 21.39
N GLN A 358 19.98 36.03 22.61
CA GLN A 358 19.09 36.25 23.75
C GLN A 358 19.85 36.95 24.87
N VAL A 359 19.38 38.14 25.26
CA VAL A 359 19.94 38.94 26.37
C VAL A 359 18.82 39.29 27.32
N SER A 360 18.95 38.93 28.60
CA SER A 360 17.97 39.25 29.66
C SER A 360 16.51 38.87 29.34
N GLY A 361 16.30 37.74 28.65
CA GLY A 361 14.95 37.26 28.28
C GLY A 361 14.36 37.89 27.01
N GLN A 362 15.06 38.85 26.39
CA GLN A 362 14.71 39.42 25.10
C GLN A 362 15.52 38.78 23.97
N LEU A 363 14.86 38.50 22.86
CA LEU A 363 15.39 37.94 21.63
C LEU A 363 15.70 39.07 20.65
N SER A 364 16.89 39.03 20.05
CA SER A 364 17.31 39.94 18.98
C SER A 364 17.89 39.15 17.81
N LEU A 365 17.79 39.70 16.61
CA LEU A 365 18.35 39.07 15.41
C LEU A 365 19.88 39.14 15.44
N ALA A 366 20.52 37.99 15.19
CA ALA A 366 21.95 37.97 14.87
C ALA A 366 22.16 38.33 13.39
N ALA A 367 23.39 38.69 13.01
CA ALA A 367 23.72 39.05 11.62
C ALA A 367 23.26 37.99 10.60
N LYS A 368 23.48 36.71 10.92
CA LYS A 368 23.05 35.58 10.08
C LYS A 368 21.53 35.43 10.00
N GLY A 369 20.81 35.64 11.11
CA GLY A 369 19.35 35.59 11.14
C GLY A 369 18.71 36.75 10.38
N ARG A 370 19.34 37.92 10.41
CA ARG A 370 18.85 39.11 9.70
C ARG A 370 18.81 38.90 8.18
N ILE A 371 19.82 38.23 7.60
CA ILE A 371 19.85 37.92 6.15
C ILE A 371 18.63 37.07 5.74
N VAL A 372 18.36 36.00 6.49
CA VAL A 372 17.21 35.12 6.24
C VAL A 372 15.90 35.87 6.43
N ALA A 373 15.75 36.57 7.56
CA ALA A 373 14.55 37.35 7.87
C ALA A 373 14.22 38.40 6.80
N GLN A 374 15.24 39.14 6.35
CA GLN A 374 15.11 40.16 5.33
C GLN A 374 14.66 39.58 4.00
N ASN A 375 15.23 38.44 3.59
CA ASN A 375 14.86 37.76 2.36
C ASN A 375 13.43 37.18 2.42
N THR A 376 12.99 36.68 3.58
CA THR A 376 11.61 36.23 3.80
C THR A 376 10.62 37.40 3.71
N VAL A 377 10.87 38.52 4.41
CA VAL A 377 10.01 39.71 4.35
C VAL A 377 10.01 40.36 2.96
N ARG A 378 11.14 40.30 2.23
CA ARG A 378 11.20 40.72 0.82
C ARG A 378 10.29 39.85 -0.05
N SER A 379 10.34 38.52 0.10
CA SER A 379 9.45 37.60 -0.62
C SER A 379 7.98 37.90 -0.34
N HIS A 380 7.63 38.13 0.93
CA HIS A 380 6.26 38.50 1.35
C HIS A 380 5.74 39.70 0.58
N ARG A 381 6.48 40.82 0.64
CA ARG A 381 6.08 42.10 0.04
C ARG A 381 6.00 42.03 -1.50
N LEU A 382 6.91 41.28 -2.14
CA LEU A 382 6.84 41.06 -3.59
C LEU A 382 5.60 40.25 -3.99
N TRP A 383 5.21 39.26 -3.17
CA TRP A 383 3.97 38.52 -3.41
C TRP A 383 2.72 39.36 -3.19
N GLU A 384 2.67 40.18 -2.14
CA GLU A 384 1.56 41.12 -1.93
C GLU A 384 1.42 42.07 -3.13
N GLN A 385 2.53 42.61 -3.63
CA GLN A 385 2.50 43.46 -4.82
C GLN A 385 2.00 42.71 -6.06
N TYR A 386 2.54 41.52 -6.34
CA TYR A 386 2.13 40.73 -7.51
C TYR A 386 0.66 40.33 -7.43
N LEU A 387 0.19 39.89 -6.25
CA LEU A 387 -1.20 39.50 -6.04
C LEU A 387 -2.16 40.70 -6.18
N ALA A 388 -1.73 41.89 -5.77
CA ALA A 388 -2.49 43.11 -5.91
C ALA A 388 -2.52 43.63 -7.37
N SER A 389 -1.37 43.70 -8.04
CA SER A 389 -1.25 44.33 -9.36
C SER A 389 -1.64 43.42 -10.52
N GLU A 390 -1.20 42.16 -10.51
CA GLU A 390 -1.38 41.24 -11.65
C GLU A 390 -2.54 40.27 -11.43
N ALA A 391 -2.70 39.73 -10.22
CA ALA A 391 -3.71 38.71 -9.93
C ALA A 391 -5.08 39.29 -9.52
N GLY A 392 -5.16 40.59 -9.18
CA GLY A 392 -6.40 41.27 -8.80
C GLY A 392 -7.03 40.74 -7.52
N PHE A 393 -6.23 40.23 -6.57
CA PHE A 393 -6.75 39.73 -5.30
C PHE A 393 -7.28 40.87 -4.43
N PRO A 394 -8.39 40.66 -3.68
CA PRO A 394 -8.92 41.66 -2.76
C PRO A 394 -7.96 41.86 -1.58
N GLU A 395 -7.87 43.11 -1.11
CA GLU A 395 -6.91 43.53 -0.08
C GLU A 395 -6.96 42.68 1.20
N SER A 396 -8.15 42.18 1.57
CA SER A 396 -8.35 41.32 2.74
C SER A 396 -7.67 39.95 2.65
N LEU A 397 -7.32 39.47 1.44
CA LEU A 397 -6.71 38.15 1.19
C LEU A 397 -5.25 38.24 0.75
N LEU A 398 -4.73 39.45 0.51
CA LEU A 398 -3.35 39.64 0.04
C LEU A 398 -2.33 39.07 1.03
N HIS A 399 -2.52 39.37 2.32
CA HIS A 399 -1.60 38.96 3.37
C HIS A 399 -1.52 37.44 3.51
N GLU A 400 -2.68 36.76 3.58
CA GLU A 400 -2.75 35.29 3.76
C GLU A 400 -2.18 34.55 2.52
N GLY A 401 -2.42 35.08 1.32
CA GLY A 401 -1.84 34.54 0.09
C GLY A 401 -0.32 34.70 0.02
N ALA A 402 0.19 35.86 0.41
CA ALA A 402 1.62 36.15 0.43
C ALA A 402 2.38 35.36 1.51
N GLU A 403 1.80 35.24 2.71
CA GLU A 403 2.35 34.45 3.83
C GLU A 403 2.53 32.98 3.44
N TRP A 404 1.59 32.39 2.70
CA TRP A 404 1.76 31.00 2.25
C TRP A 404 2.89 30.84 1.21
N LEU A 405 3.04 31.80 0.30
CA LEU A 405 3.97 31.71 -0.83
C LEU A 405 5.42 32.07 -0.46
N GLU A 406 5.63 32.91 0.56
CA GLU A 406 6.97 33.43 0.90
C GLU A 406 7.99 32.32 1.21
N HIS A 407 7.56 31.25 1.88
CA HIS A 407 8.40 30.12 2.31
C HIS A 407 8.84 29.20 1.15
N PHE A 408 8.18 29.29 0.00
CA PHE A 408 8.52 28.51 -1.19
C PHE A 408 9.27 29.34 -2.24
N THR A 409 9.63 30.58 -1.91
CA THR A 409 10.17 31.56 -2.87
C THR A 409 11.69 31.57 -2.86
N ASN A 410 12.29 30.94 -3.88
CA ASN A 410 13.73 30.97 -4.13
C ASN A 410 14.15 32.29 -4.81
N ARG A 411 15.45 32.58 -4.81
CA ARG A 411 16.04 33.78 -5.45
C ARG A 411 15.57 33.98 -6.89
N THR A 412 15.59 32.94 -7.72
CA THR A 412 15.15 33.02 -9.12
C THR A 412 13.68 33.39 -9.24
N LEU A 413 12.83 32.99 -8.29
CA LEU A 413 11.42 33.36 -8.26
C LEU A 413 11.25 34.81 -7.79
N ARG A 414 12.03 35.27 -6.80
CA ARG A 414 12.05 36.69 -6.40
C ARG A 414 12.45 37.61 -7.55
N GLU A 415 13.48 37.24 -8.32
CA GLU A 415 13.94 38.00 -9.48
C GLU A 415 12.85 38.09 -10.56
N ARG A 416 12.09 37.01 -10.78
CA ARG A 416 10.94 37.00 -11.70
C ARG A 416 9.78 37.86 -11.22
N LEU A 417 9.39 37.73 -9.94
CA LEU A 417 8.35 38.56 -9.34
C LEU A 417 8.69 40.05 -9.45
N LEU A 418 9.95 40.40 -9.22
CA LEU A 418 10.43 41.77 -9.32
C LEU A 418 10.42 42.28 -10.77
N ALA A 419 10.71 41.42 -11.76
CA ALA A 419 10.60 41.77 -13.17
C ALA A 419 9.14 41.97 -13.62
N GLU A 420 8.22 41.13 -13.15
CA GLU A 420 6.79 41.23 -13.50
C GLU A 420 6.10 42.42 -12.81
N THR A 421 6.53 42.79 -11.60
CA THR A 421 5.97 43.92 -10.84
C THR A 421 6.60 45.28 -11.15
N ASN A 422 7.49 45.37 -12.17
CA ASN A 422 8.25 46.57 -12.54
C ASN A 422 9.14 47.15 -11.42
N ALA A 423 9.78 46.29 -10.62
CA ALA A 423 10.72 46.68 -9.56
C ALA A 423 10.16 47.74 -8.57
N PRO A 424 9.09 47.40 -7.84
CA PRO A 424 8.47 48.30 -6.86
C PRO A 424 9.41 48.58 -5.68
N ASP A 425 9.45 49.84 -5.22
CA ASP A 425 10.19 50.23 -4.00
C ASP A 425 9.38 50.02 -2.72
N VAL A 426 8.04 49.95 -2.82
CA VAL A 426 7.09 49.80 -1.71
C VAL A 426 6.06 48.71 -2.01
N ASP A 427 5.56 48.07 -0.96
CA ASP A 427 4.42 47.15 -1.03
C ASP A 427 3.08 47.91 -1.17
N PRO A 428 1.95 47.22 -1.44
CA PRO A 428 0.63 47.85 -1.56
C PRO A 428 0.19 48.65 -0.32
N HIS A 429 0.77 48.35 0.84
CA HIS A 429 0.50 48.99 2.13
C HIS A 429 1.47 50.14 2.45
N GLY A 430 2.39 50.47 1.54
CA GLY A 430 3.33 51.57 1.66
C GLY A 430 4.59 51.28 2.48
N GLN A 431 4.90 50.02 2.80
CA GLN A 431 6.16 49.67 3.46
C GLN A 431 7.27 49.39 2.44
N PRO A 432 8.52 49.79 2.73
CA PRO A 432 9.63 49.68 1.77
C PRO A 432 10.04 48.23 1.54
N ILE A 433 10.22 47.79 0.30
CA ILE A 433 10.67 46.43 0.00
C ILE A 433 12.18 46.35 0.32
N PRO A 434 12.61 45.54 1.31
CA PRO A 434 13.99 45.55 1.74
C PRO A 434 14.90 44.95 0.65
N PRO A 435 16.16 45.39 0.50
CA PRO A 435 17.06 44.91 -0.55
C PRO A 435 17.35 43.42 -0.38
N GLU A 436 17.76 42.74 -1.44
CA GLU A 436 18.16 41.34 -1.34
C GLU A 436 19.44 41.22 -0.51
N ALA A 437 19.39 40.40 0.55
CA ALA A 437 20.53 40.16 1.42
C ALA A 437 21.33 38.96 0.88
N HIS A 438 22.65 39.15 0.78
CA HIS A 438 23.60 38.12 0.36
C HIS A 438 24.35 37.56 1.58
N ASP A 439 24.63 36.26 1.55
CA ASP A 439 25.47 35.56 2.53
C ASP A 439 26.95 35.95 2.43
#